data_AF-A0A923HF39-F1
#
_entry.id   AF-A0A923HF39-F1
#
_cell.length_a   1.000
_cell.length_b   1.000
_cell.length_c   1.000
_cell.angle_alpha   90.00
_cell.angle_beta   90.00
_cell.angle_gamma   90.00
#
_symmetry.space_group_name_H-M   'P 1'
#
loop_
_entity.id
_entity.type
_entity.pdbx_description
1 polymer ?
#
loop_
_entity_poly.entity_id
_entity_poly.type
_entity_poly.pdbx_seq_one_letter_code
_entity_poly.pdbx_strand_id
1 'polypeptide(L)'
;MKLKSTILRTLFGLFFVILIFSTIGIVSNREADKNEKQFCSTVTAGTPISGLKEKALANGANKKMTQIFDINPPEHTLLVVFNGAFQFDRYICEINFIDDKVTSVKHAHMN
;
A
#
# COMPACT_ATOMS: atom_id res chain seq x y z
N MET A 1 37.69 -31.20 -11.15
CA MET A 1 37.82 -29.80 -10.66
C MET A 1 36.79 -28.81 -11.25
N LYS A 2 36.33 -28.98 -12.50
CA LYS A 2 35.36 -28.06 -13.15
C LYS A 2 33.96 -28.01 -12.51
N LEU A 3 33.44 -29.14 -11.99
CA LEU A 3 32.10 -29.22 -11.41
C LEU A 3 31.90 -28.32 -10.17
N LYS A 4 32.90 -28.24 -9.28
CA LYS A 4 32.86 -27.35 -8.10
C LYS A 4 32.81 -25.87 -8.48
N SER A 5 33.49 -25.49 -9.57
CA SER A 5 33.49 -24.11 -10.07
C SER A 5 32.15 -23.71 -10.70
N THR A 6 31.45 -24.62 -11.37
CA THR A 6 30.13 -24.33 -11.96
C THR A 6 29.07 -24.19 -10.88
N ILE A 7 29.05 -25.10 -9.89
CA ILE A 7 28.10 -25.05 -8.77
C ILE A 7 28.26 -23.74 -7.98
N LEU A 8 29.50 -23.33 -7.69
CA LEU A 8 29.76 -22.08 -6.97
C LEU A 8 29.25 -20.85 -7.74
N ARG A 9 29.45 -20.80 -9.07
CA ARG A 9 28.93 -19.72 -9.92
C ARG A 9 27.41 -19.67 -9.94
N THR A 10 26.75 -20.83 -10.01
CA THR A 10 25.28 -20.91 -9.97
C THR A 10 24.73 -20.44 -8.62
N LEU A 11 25.35 -20.84 -7.50
CA LEU A 11 24.96 -20.40 -6.17
C LEU A 11 25.15 -18.90 -5.98
N PHE A 12 26.26 -18.33 -6.47
CA PHE A 12 26.48 -16.88 -6.46
C PHE A 12 25.45 -16.14 -7.31
N GLY A 13 25.12 -16.66 -8.50
CA GLY A 13 24.07 -16.08 -9.35
C GLY A 13 22.72 -16.08 -8.65
N LEU A 14 22.32 -17.20 -8.04
CA LEU A 14 21.08 -17.31 -7.28
C LEU A 14 21.05 -16.34 -6.09
N PHE A 15 22.15 -16.25 -5.35
CA PHE A 15 22.29 -15.32 -4.24
C PHE A 15 22.13 -13.85 -4.67
N PHE A 16 22.71 -13.49 -5.81
CA PHE A 16 22.60 -12.14 -6.36
C PHE A 16 21.17 -11.80 -6.76
N VAL A 17 20.46 -12.75 -7.38
CA VAL A 17 19.04 -12.61 -7.72
C VAL A 17 18.21 -12.39 -6.44
N ILE A 18 18.44 -13.19 -5.40
CA ILE A 18 17.75 -13.03 -4.11
C ILE A 18 18.02 -11.65 -3.49
N LEU A 19 19.26 -11.16 -3.54
CA LEU A 19 19.61 -9.82 -3.05
C LEU A 19 18.91 -8.69 -3.80
N ILE A 20 18.79 -8.80 -5.13
CA ILE A 20 18.07 -7.79 -5.92
C ILE A 20 16.59 -7.79 -5.54
N PHE A 21 15.95 -8.96 -5.46
CA PHE A 21 14.53 -9.03 -5.10
C PHE A 21 14.27 -8.54 -3.66
N SER A 22 15.16 -8.81 -2.71
CA SER A 22 14.98 -8.36 -1.33
C SER A 22 15.13 -6.84 -1.18
N THR A 23 16.10 -6.23 -1.88
CA THR A 23 16.29 -4.76 -1.86
C THR A 23 15.12 -4.02 -2.51
N ILE A 24 14.62 -4.49 -3.66
CA ILE A 24 13.41 -3.96 -4.29
C ILE A 24 12.22 -4.08 -3.35
N GLY A 25 12.11 -5.22 -2.65
CA GLY A 25 11.04 -5.46 -1.69
C GLY A 25 10.99 -4.43 -0.56
N ILE A 26 12.14 -4.15 0.03
CA ILE A 26 12.26 -3.17 1.13
C ILE A 26 11.90 -1.76 0.65
N VAL A 27 12.36 -1.36 -0.54
CA VAL A 27 12.08 -0.02 -1.08
C VAL A 27 10.59 0.14 -1.38
N SER A 28 9.97 -0.86 -2.02
CA SER A 28 8.54 -0.83 -2.34
C SER A 28 7.68 -0.71 -1.08
N ASN A 29 8.04 -1.40 0.01
CA ASN A 29 7.31 -1.32 1.27
C ASN A 29 7.45 0.05 1.93
N ARG A 30 8.66 0.62 1.94
CA ARG A 30 8.89 1.97 2.48
C ARG A 30 8.15 3.04 1.69
N GLU A 31 8.08 2.90 0.38
CA GLU A 31 7.36 3.83 -0.48
C GLU A 31 5.85 3.74 -0.26
N ALA A 32 5.30 2.52 -0.16
CA ALA A 32 3.89 2.31 0.13
C ALA A 32 3.49 2.87 1.51
N ASP A 33 4.28 2.59 2.56
CA ASP A 33 4.10 3.14 3.91
C ASP A 33 4.16 4.68 3.90
N LYS A 34 5.14 5.25 3.19
CA LYS A 34 5.27 6.70 3.07
C LYS A 34 4.09 7.33 2.35
N ASN A 35 3.67 6.77 1.22
CA ASN A 35 2.57 7.29 0.41
C ASN A 35 1.24 7.19 1.17
N GLU A 36 1.02 6.08 1.86
CA GLU A 36 -0.12 5.90 2.75
C GLU A 36 -0.14 6.97 3.84
N LYS A 37 0.92 7.08 4.63
CA LYS A 37 0.99 8.06 5.72
C LYS A 37 0.83 9.49 5.24
N GLN A 38 1.51 9.83 4.14
CA GLN A 38 1.43 11.15 3.54
C GLN A 38 0.00 11.45 3.09
N PHE A 39 -0.64 10.55 2.34
CA PHE A 39 -2.01 10.76 1.88
C PHE A 39 -2.98 10.88 3.05
N CYS A 40 -2.92 9.93 4.00
CA CYS A 40 -3.81 9.86 5.15
C CYS A 40 -3.70 11.12 6.03
N SER A 41 -2.48 11.66 6.21
CA SER A 41 -2.26 12.91 6.95
C SER A 41 -2.89 14.15 6.31
N THR A 42 -3.21 14.10 5.00
CA THR A 42 -3.90 15.21 4.31
C THR A 42 -5.42 15.18 4.50
N VAL A 43 -5.96 14.11 5.07
CA VAL A 43 -7.39 13.92 5.27
C VAL A 43 -7.69 14.07 6.75
N THR A 44 -8.54 15.02 7.10
CA THR A 44 -8.98 15.26 8.49
C THR A 44 -10.50 15.22 8.58
N ALA A 45 -11.02 15.14 9.80
CA ALA A 45 -12.46 15.25 10.03
C ALA A 45 -13.03 16.52 9.38
N GLY A 46 -14.17 16.39 8.72
CA GLY A 46 -14.84 17.44 7.96
C GLY A 46 -14.35 17.62 6.51
N THR A 47 -13.29 16.94 6.09
CA THR A 47 -12.86 16.95 4.67
C THR A 47 -13.97 16.37 3.80
N PRO A 48 -14.28 16.97 2.63
CA PRO A 48 -15.25 16.40 1.71
C PRO A 48 -14.75 15.05 1.14
N ILE A 49 -15.61 14.04 1.02
CA ILE A 49 -15.21 12.74 0.45
C ILE A 49 -15.05 12.82 -1.08
N SER A 50 -15.81 13.71 -1.73
CA SER A 50 -15.69 13.96 -3.16
C SER A 50 -14.25 14.26 -3.61
N GLY A 51 -13.76 13.49 -4.59
CA GLY A 51 -12.40 13.64 -5.14
C GLY A 51 -11.29 12.96 -4.35
N LEU A 52 -11.53 12.44 -3.12
CA LEU A 52 -10.48 11.79 -2.33
C LEU A 52 -9.99 10.50 -2.99
N LYS A 53 -10.89 9.74 -3.62
CA LYS A 53 -10.50 8.54 -4.36
C LYS A 53 -9.57 8.87 -5.52
N GLU A 54 -9.90 9.86 -6.33
CA GLU A 54 -9.10 10.28 -7.47
C GLU A 54 -7.74 10.82 -7.01
N LYS A 55 -7.73 11.59 -5.93
CA LYS A 55 -6.50 12.09 -5.29
C LYS A 55 -5.63 10.94 -4.77
N ALA A 56 -6.23 9.93 -4.14
CA ALA A 56 -5.51 8.74 -3.69
C ALA A 56 -4.85 7.99 -4.85
N LEU A 57 -5.60 7.76 -5.94
CA LEU A 57 -5.07 7.11 -7.14
C LEU A 57 -3.91 7.90 -7.77
N ALA A 58 -4.00 9.23 -7.77
CA ALA A 58 -2.90 10.09 -8.22
C ALA A 58 -1.65 10.00 -7.32
N ASN A 59 -1.80 9.60 -6.06
CA ASN A 59 -0.70 9.34 -5.11
C ASN A 59 -0.20 7.89 -5.15
N GLY A 60 -0.64 7.08 -6.12
CA GLY A 60 -0.17 5.69 -6.29
C GLY A 60 -1.01 4.63 -5.57
N ALA A 61 -2.22 4.97 -5.11
CA ALA A 61 -3.13 3.98 -4.55
C ALA A 61 -3.57 2.96 -5.62
N ASN A 62 -3.80 1.73 -5.18
CA ASN A 62 -4.26 0.62 -5.98
C ASN A 62 -5.73 0.82 -6.39
N LYS A 63 -5.96 1.02 -7.69
CA LYS A 63 -7.29 1.23 -8.27
C LYS A 63 -8.29 0.10 -8.00
N LYS A 64 -7.83 -1.15 -7.96
CA LYS A 64 -8.72 -2.31 -7.79
C LYS A 64 -9.12 -2.53 -6.33
N MET A 65 -8.30 -2.09 -5.39
CA MET A 65 -8.53 -2.29 -3.95
C MET A 65 -9.05 -1.04 -3.24
N THR A 66 -8.84 0.14 -3.85
CA THR A 66 -9.35 1.41 -3.32
C THR A 66 -10.83 1.57 -3.65
N GLN A 67 -11.69 1.36 -2.66
CA GLN A 67 -13.14 1.34 -2.83
C GLN A 67 -13.90 1.76 -1.57
N ILE A 68 -15.15 2.17 -1.78
CA ILE A 68 -16.10 2.52 -0.73
C ILE A 68 -16.84 1.25 -0.31
N PHE A 69 -17.01 1.08 1.00
CA PHE A 69 -17.77 0.02 1.63
C PHE A 69 -18.82 0.62 2.55
N ASP A 70 -20.02 0.05 2.47
CA ASP A 70 -21.16 0.46 3.28
C ASP A 70 -21.39 -0.61 4.35
N ILE A 71 -20.55 -0.59 5.39
CA ILE A 71 -20.56 -1.62 6.43
C ILE A 71 -21.66 -1.34 7.46
N ASN A 72 -21.79 -0.09 7.91
CA ASN A 72 -22.73 0.31 8.98
C ASN A 72 -23.39 1.67 8.69
N PRO A 73 -24.46 1.72 7.88
CA PRO A 73 -25.19 2.96 7.63
C PRO A 73 -25.62 3.65 8.94
N PRO A 74 -25.53 5.00 9.04
CA PRO A 74 -25.23 5.95 7.97
C PRO A 74 -23.72 6.18 7.73
N GLU A 75 -22.84 5.45 8.41
CA GLU A 75 -21.39 5.58 8.25
C GLU A 75 -20.88 4.65 7.14
N HIS A 76 -20.06 5.25 6.28
CA HIS A 76 -19.45 4.62 5.12
C HIS A 76 -17.93 4.65 5.27
N THR A 77 -17.24 3.69 4.63
CA THR A 77 -15.78 3.56 4.75
C THR A 77 -15.15 3.55 3.36
N LEU A 78 -14.30 4.53 3.05
CA LEU A 78 -13.39 4.49 1.91
C LEU A 78 -12.08 3.85 2.36
N LEU A 79 -11.75 2.67 1.83
CA LEU A 79 -10.40 2.11 1.99
C LEU A 79 -9.53 2.60 0.86
N VAL A 80 -8.42 3.26 1.20
CA VAL A 80 -7.37 3.64 0.25
C VAL A 80 -6.18 2.72 0.46
N VAL A 81 -5.80 1.97 -0.58
CA VAL A 81 -4.82 0.89 -0.46
C VAL A 81 -3.58 1.18 -1.28
N PHE A 82 -2.40 1.16 -0.65
CA PHE A 82 -1.09 1.22 -1.30
C PHE A 82 -0.42 -0.15 -1.20
N ASN A 83 0.03 -0.70 -2.33
CA ASN A 83 0.65 -2.02 -2.36
C ASN A 83 2.12 -1.94 -1.94
N GLY A 84 2.52 -2.80 -1.02
CA GLY A 84 3.92 -3.14 -0.80
C GLY A 84 4.47 -4.05 -1.90
N ALA A 85 5.64 -4.61 -1.64
CA ALA A 85 6.38 -5.48 -2.55
C ALA A 85 5.65 -6.78 -2.89
N PHE A 86 4.87 -7.28 -1.93
CA PHE A 86 4.14 -8.53 -2.05
C PHE A 86 2.64 -8.25 -2.19
N GLN A 87 1.91 -9.11 -2.90
CA GLN A 87 0.48 -8.91 -3.18
C GLN A 87 -0.43 -8.85 -1.93
N PHE A 88 0.10 -9.28 -0.78
CA PHE A 88 -0.59 -9.28 0.52
C PHE A 88 -0.15 -8.15 1.43
N ASP A 89 1.02 -7.54 1.18
CA ASP A 89 1.52 -6.41 1.95
C ASP A 89 0.81 -5.14 1.48
N ARG A 90 -0.05 -4.59 2.33
CA ARG A 90 -0.97 -3.50 2.00
C ARG A 90 -0.99 -2.48 3.12
N TYR A 91 -0.69 -1.25 2.75
CA TYR A 91 -0.78 -0.07 3.61
C TYR A 91 -2.10 0.60 3.30
N ILE A 92 -2.96 0.73 4.29
CA ILE A 92 -4.36 1.09 4.13
C ILE A 92 -4.63 2.35 4.96
N CYS A 93 -5.14 3.38 4.28
CA CYS A 93 -5.78 4.51 4.95
C CYS A 93 -7.30 4.27 4.93
N GLU A 94 -7.86 3.95 6.09
CA GLU A 94 -9.29 3.77 6.32
C GLU A 94 -9.91 5.14 6.62
N ILE A 95 -10.80 5.60 5.76
CA ILE A 95 -11.48 6.88 5.90
C ILE A 95 -12.95 6.61 6.11
N ASN A 96 -13.44 6.86 7.32
CA ASN A 96 -14.86 6.78 7.61
C ASN A 96 -15.51 8.15 7.36
N PHE A 97 -16.73 8.14 6.84
CA PHE A 97 -17.47 9.34 6.51
C PHE A 97 -18.97 9.12 6.66
N ILE A 98 -19.69 10.22 6.91
CA ILE A 98 -21.15 10.27 6.91
C ILE A 98 -21.54 11.34 5.90
N ASP A 99 -22.50 11.02 5.03
CA ASP A 99 -22.87 11.83 3.87
C ASP A 99 -21.66 12.11 2.95
N ASP A 100 -21.18 13.36 2.90
CA ASP A 100 -20.00 13.78 2.12
C ASP A 100 -18.84 14.21 3.03
N LYS A 101 -18.88 13.94 4.35
CA LYS A 101 -17.88 14.45 5.30
C LYS A 101 -17.17 13.34 6.04
N VAL A 102 -15.84 13.40 6.02
CA VAL A 102 -14.98 12.51 6.80
C VAL A 102 -15.25 12.68 8.29
N THR A 103 -15.49 11.57 8.99
CA THR A 103 -15.68 11.49 10.45
C THR A 103 -14.41 11.06 11.15
N SER A 104 -13.70 10.09 10.58
CA SER A 104 -12.45 9.58 11.14
C SER A 104 -11.52 9.01 10.06
N VAL A 105 -10.24 8.96 10.40
CA VAL A 105 -9.18 8.45 9.54
C VAL A 105 -8.28 7.55 10.38
N LYS A 106 -7.96 6.34 9.88
CA LYS A 106 -7.10 5.37 10.56
C LYS A 106 -6.08 4.79 9.60
N HIS A 107 -4.87 4.59 10.11
CA HIS A 107 -3.83 3.81 9.46
C HIS A 107 -4.02 2.32 9.78
N ALA A 108 -4.01 1.48 8.77
CA ALA A 108 -4.03 0.03 8.91
C ALA A 108 -2.94 -0.58 8.02
N HIS A 109 -2.37 -1.69 8.47
CA HIS A 109 -1.34 -2.42 7.73
C HIS A 109 -1.70 -3.90 7.73
N MET A 110 -1.73 -4.51 6.55
CA MET A 110 -1.91 -5.96 6.39
C MET A 110 -0.62 -6.52 5.79
N ASN A 111 -0.02 -7.51 6.45
CA ASN A 111 1.15 -8.26 5.96
C ASN A 111 0.75 -9.66 5.51
#